data_AF-A0A0M9AIE5-F1
#
_entry.id   AF-A0A0M9AIE5-F1
#
_cell.length_a   1.000
_cell.length_b   1.000
_cell.length_c   1.000
_cell.angle_alpha   90.00
_cell.angle_beta   90.00
_cell.angle_gamma   90.00
#
_symmetry.space_group_name_H-M   'P 1'
#
loop_
_entity.id
_entity.type
_entity.pdbx_description
1 polymer ?
#
loop_
_entity_poly.entity_id
_entity_poly.type
_entity_poly.pdbx_seq_one_letter_code
_entity_poly.pdbx_strand_id
1 'polypeptide(L)'
;MGEGGRWMKEMVEAWGRRTGIQVEYIDSPADTNDRLALYQQYWAARSPDVDVYMIDVIWLGILAPHALDLKQYFTEAELREFFPRIVQNNTIRGKLTSIPSL
;
A
#
# COMPACT_ATOMS: atom_id res chain seq x y z
N MET A 1 -4.73 14.93 11.12
CA MET A 1 -4.05 14.72 9.82
C MET A 1 -2.98 15.79 9.58
N GLY A 2 -1.75 15.38 9.26
CA GLY A 2 -0.76 16.29 8.67
C GLY A 2 -1.11 16.63 7.20
N GLU A 3 -0.33 17.50 6.56
CA GLU A 3 -0.57 17.90 5.15
C GLU A 3 -0.58 16.72 4.18
N GLY A 4 0.35 15.77 4.33
CA GLY A 4 0.37 14.57 3.48
C GLY A 4 -0.89 13.70 3.59
N GLY A 5 -1.46 13.56 4.79
CA GLY A 5 -2.70 12.81 4.99
C GLY A 5 -3.92 13.48 4.34
N ARG A 6 -3.98 14.83 4.39
CA ARG A 6 -5.04 15.59 3.71
C ARG A 6 -4.99 15.41 2.19
N TRP A 7 -3.79 15.52 1.61
CA TRP A 7 -3.59 15.31 0.18
C TRP A 7 -3.95 13.88 -0.24
N MET A 8 -3.50 12.87 0.51
CA MET A 8 -3.81 11.47 0.18
C MET A 8 -5.31 11.20 0.21
N LYS A 9 -6.01 11.71 1.23
CA LYS A 9 -7.47 11.61 1.31
C LYS A 9 -8.15 12.23 0.08
N GLU A 10 -7.72 13.42 -0.33
CA GLU A 10 -8.26 14.08 -1.51
C GLU A 10 -8.04 13.26 -2.80
N MET A 11 -6.87 12.65 -2.97
CA MET A 11 -6.56 11.81 -4.13
C MET A 11 -7.41 10.53 -4.16
N VAL A 12 -7.60 9.88 -3.01
CA VAL A 12 -8.45 8.68 -2.90
C VAL A 12 -9.91 9.02 -3.22
N GLU A 13 -10.43 10.12 -2.66
CA GLU A 13 -11.78 10.59 -2.97
C GLU A 13 -11.94 11.00 -4.44
N ALA A 14 -10.93 11.64 -5.04
CA ALA A 14 -10.94 11.98 -6.45
C ALA A 14 -10.96 10.73 -7.34
N TRP A 15 -10.21 9.69 -6.98
CA TRP A 15 -10.28 8.40 -7.66
C TRP A 15 -11.68 7.78 -7.55
N GLY A 16 -12.26 7.74 -6.35
CA GLY A 16 -13.61 7.20 -6.12
C GLY A 16 -14.68 7.94 -6.94
N ARG A 17 -14.61 9.27 -7.02
CA ARG A 17 -15.50 10.07 -7.89
C ARG A 17 -15.36 9.74 -9.38
N ARG A 18 -14.13 9.46 -9.84
CA ARG A 18 -13.85 9.15 -11.26
C ARG A 18 -14.28 7.73 -11.64
N THR A 19 -14.21 6.78 -10.71
CA THR A 19 -14.54 5.37 -10.97
C THR A 19 -15.96 5.00 -10.56
N GLY A 20 -16.62 5.82 -9.75
CA GLY A 20 -17.90 5.49 -9.12
C GLY A 20 -17.77 4.50 -7.96
N ILE A 21 -16.54 4.20 -7.52
CA ILE A 21 -16.26 3.29 -6.40
C ILE A 21 -16.31 4.10 -5.10
N GLN A 22 -17.05 3.59 -4.11
CA GLN A 22 -17.06 4.17 -2.77
C GLN A 22 -15.72 3.92 -2.09
N VAL A 23 -15.19 4.97 -1.45
CA VAL A 23 -13.90 4.92 -0.76
C VAL A 23 -14.04 5.45 0.65
N GLU A 24 -13.30 4.85 1.57
CA GLU A 24 -13.12 5.33 2.94
C GLU A 24 -11.63 5.56 3.20
N TYR A 25 -11.30 6.62 3.93
CA TYR A 25 -9.93 6.93 4.31
C TYR A 25 -9.77 6.76 5.82
N ILE A 26 -8.91 5.81 6.22
CA ILE A 26 -8.60 5.53 7.62
C ILE A 26 -7.30 6.26 7.98
N ASP A 27 -7.36 7.10 9.01
CA ASP A 27 -6.18 7.77 9.55
C ASP A 27 -5.20 6.76 10.17
N SER A 28 -3.94 6.79 9.73
CA SER A 28 -2.87 6.03 10.35
C SER A 28 -2.02 6.91 11.28
N PRO A 29 -1.44 6.36 12.36
CA PRO A 29 -0.44 7.06 13.16
C PRO A 29 0.71 7.62 12.30
N ALA A 30 1.24 8.78 12.69
CA ALA A 30 2.40 9.37 12.03
C ALA A 30 3.71 8.66 12.40
N ASP A 31 3.79 8.12 13.61
CA ASP A 31 4.92 7.29 14.02
C ASP A 31 4.90 5.95 13.28
N THR A 32 6.07 5.55 12.76
CA THR A 32 6.19 4.37 11.91
C THR A 32 5.94 3.08 12.72
N ASN A 33 6.39 3.01 13.98
CA ASN A 33 6.19 1.83 14.82
C ASN A 33 4.73 1.68 15.22
N ASP A 34 4.06 2.78 15.60
CA ASP A 34 2.64 2.77 15.93
C ASP A 34 1.79 2.37 14.73
N ARG A 35 2.13 2.86 13.53
CA ARG A 35 1.45 2.47 12.28
C ARG A 35 1.64 0.99 11.97
N LEU A 36 2.85 0.46 12.15
CA LEU A 36 3.10 -0.98 11.97
C LEU A 36 2.33 -1.82 12.99
N ALA A 37 2.23 -1.38 14.24
CA ALA A 37 1.45 -2.06 15.27
C ALA A 37 -0.04 -2.09 14.92
N LEU A 38 -0.59 -0.97 14.43
CA LEU A 38 -1.97 -0.90 13.95
C LEU A 38 -2.22 -1.87 12.78
N TYR A 39 -1.33 -1.90 11.78
CA TYR A 39 -1.49 -2.80 10.62
C TYR A 39 -1.42 -4.27 11.02
N GLN A 40 -0.54 -4.63 11.95
CA GLN A 40 -0.46 -5.99 12.47
C GLN A 40 -1.76 -6.45 13.14
N GLN A 41 -2.54 -5.56 13.76
CA GLN A 41 -3.84 -5.92 14.33
C GLN A 41 -4.82 -6.35 13.23
N TYR A 42 -4.91 -5.58 12.13
CA TYR A 42 -5.74 -5.95 10.98
C TYR A 42 -5.29 -7.26 10.35
N TRP A 43 -3.98 -7.43 10.14
CA TRP A 43 -3.41 -8.63 9.52
C TRP A 43 -3.57 -9.89 10.38
N ALA A 44 -3.39 -9.79 11.70
CA ALA A 44 -3.59 -10.89 12.62
C ALA A 44 -5.04 -11.36 12.66
N ALA A 45 -5.99 -10.43 12.57
CA ALA A 45 -7.42 -10.73 12.47
C ALA A 45 -7.85 -11.25 11.09
N ARG A 46 -6.97 -11.17 10.07
CA ARG A 46 -7.34 -11.33 8.65
C ARG A 46 -8.55 -10.45 8.30
N SER A 47 -8.56 -9.23 8.84
CA SER A 47 -9.67 -8.29 8.67
C SER A 47 -9.84 -7.94 7.18
N PRO A 48 -11.08 -7.93 6.67
CA PRO A 48 -11.39 -7.45 5.33
C PRO A 48 -11.58 -5.93 5.28
N ASP A 49 -11.37 -5.21 6.38
CA ASP A 49 -11.79 -3.81 6.52
C ASP A 49 -10.81 -2.80 5.88
N VAL A 50 -9.62 -3.25 5.49
CA VAL A 50 -8.60 -2.39 4.85
C VAL A 50 -8.04 -3.07 3.61
N ASP A 51 -8.31 -2.48 2.45
CA ASP A 51 -7.88 -3.01 1.15
C ASP A 51 -6.47 -2.55 0.74
N VAL A 52 -6.10 -1.32 1.08
CA VAL A 52 -4.85 -0.68 0.64
C VAL A 52 -4.11 -0.07 1.83
N TYR A 53 -2.83 -0.43 1.98
CA TYR A 53 -1.98 0.04 3.07
C TYR A 53 -0.83 0.89 2.53
N MET A 54 -0.59 2.05 3.13
CA MET A 54 0.63 2.82 2.90
C MET A 54 1.73 2.31 3.84
N ILE A 55 2.80 1.75 3.28
CA ILE A 55 3.80 0.96 4.01
C ILE A 55 5.18 1.63 3.99
N ASP A 56 6.01 1.30 4.97
CA ASP A 56 7.42 1.67 4.95
C ASP A 56 8.24 0.70 4.08
N VAL A 57 9.29 1.22 3.44
CA VAL A 57 10.17 0.47 2.54
C VAL A 57 10.86 -0.72 3.21
N ILE A 58 11.02 -0.72 4.54
CA ILE A 58 11.69 -1.79 5.28
C ILE A 58 10.72 -2.92 5.74
N TRP A 59 9.40 -2.76 5.58
CA TRP A 59 8.41 -3.72 6.11
C TRP A 59 8.11 -4.91 5.19
N LEU A 60 8.69 -4.95 4.00
CA LEU A 60 8.29 -5.88 2.94
C LEU A 60 8.42 -7.36 3.35
N GLY A 61 9.44 -7.70 4.12
CA GLY A 61 9.58 -9.05 4.68
C GLY A 61 8.48 -9.42 5.67
N ILE A 62 7.99 -8.44 6.46
CA ILE A 62 6.95 -8.61 7.48
C ILE A 62 5.57 -8.75 6.82
N LEU A 63 5.27 -7.89 5.84
CA LEU A 63 3.95 -7.86 5.19
C LEU A 63 3.77 -8.85 4.05
N ALA A 64 4.85 -9.43 3.49
CA ALA A 64 4.78 -10.33 2.34
C ALA A 64 3.72 -11.46 2.46
N PRO A 65 3.52 -12.10 3.63
CA PRO A 65 2.45 -13.09 3.82
C PRO A 65 1.04 -12.53 3.72
N HIS A 66 0.86 -11.23 3.98
CA HIS A 66 -0.42 -10.52 4.04
C HIS A 66 -0.74 -9.75 2.76
N ALA A 67 0.25 -9.45 1.92
CA ALA A 67 0.07 -8.74 0.66
C ALA A 67 -0.62 -9.59 -0.41
N LEU A 68 -1.30 -8.96 -1.36
CA LEU A 68 -1.69 -9.61 -2.62
C LEU A 68 -0.45 -9.72 -3.54
N ASP A 69 -0.39 -10.73 -4.41
CA ASP A 69 0.61 -10.74 -5.48
C ASP A 69 0.16 -9.82 -6.61
N LEU A 70 0.78 -8.64 -6.68
CA LEU A 70 0.45 -7.62 -7.66
C LEU A 70 1.02 -7.93 -9.05
N LYS A 71 1.94 -8.89 -9.18
CA LYS A 71 2.70 -9.12 -10.41
C LYS A 71 1.81 -9.40 -11.61
N GLN A 72 0.67 -10.05 -11.40
CA GLN A 72 -0.31 -10.38 -12.45
C GLN A 72 -1.12 -9.18 -12.96
N TYR A 73 -1.11 -8.05 -12.25
CA TYR A 73 -1.87 -6.84 -12.60
C TYR A 73 -1.03 -5.80 -13.34
N PHE A 74 0.27 -6.05 -13.55
CA PHE A 74 1.17 -5.14 -14.23
C PHE A 74 1.84 -5.81 -15.41
N THR A 75 1.92 -5.09 -16.52
CA THR A 75 2.80 -5.41 -17.63
C THR A 75 4.25 -5.06 -17.30
N GLU A 76 5.20 -5.67 -18.01
CA GLU A 76 6.61 -5.27 -17.87
C GLU A 76 6.85 -3.81 -18.27
N ALA A 77 6.05 -3.27 -19.19
CA ALA A 77 6.15 -1.88 -19.62
C ALA A 77 5.81 -0.92 -18.47
N GLU A 78 4.69 -1.17 -17.78
CA GLU A 78 4.28 -0.36 -16.61
C GLU A 78 5.29 -0.49 -15.46
N LEU A 79 5.83 -1.69 -15.21
CA LEU A 79 6.86 -1.86 -14.18
C LEU A 79 8.18 -1.13 -14.49
N ARG A 80 8.49 -0.91 -15.77
CA ARG A 80 9.67 -0.14 -16.20
C ARG A 80 9.53 1.36 -16.01
N GLU A 81 8.32 1.87 -15.75
CA GLU A 81 8.10 3.28 -15.41
C GLU A 81 8.61 3.61 -14.00
N PHE A 82 8.70 2.60 -13.14
CA PHE A 82 9.24 2.74 -11.79
C PHE A 82 10.75 2.51 -11.72
N PHE A 83 11.40 3.05 -10.68
CA PHE A 83 12.80 2.77 -10.41
C PHE A 83 13.02 1.26 -10.17
N PRO A 84 13.85 0.58 -10.99
CA PRO A 84 13.97 -0.88 -10.95
C PRO A 84 14.40 -1.44 -9.60
N ARG A 85 15.22 -0.69 -8.85
CA ARG A 85 15.68 -1.07 -7.50
C ARG A 85 14.53 -1.10 -6.49
N ILE A 86 13.53 -0.23 -6.62
CA ILE A 86 12.37 -0.21 -5.72
C ILE A 86 11.43 -1.36 -6.08
N VAL A 87 11.18 -1.62 -7.37
CA VAL A 87 10.41 -2.79 -7.81
C VAL A 87 11.08 -4.09 -7.32
N GLN A 88 12.41 -4.17 -7.41
CA GLN A 88 13.18 -5.29 -6.88
C GLN A 88 13.01 -5.44 -5.36
N ASN A 89 13.12 -4.35 -4.60
CA ASN A 89 12.92 -4.34 -3.15
C ASN A 89 11.54 -4.88 -2.79
N ASN A 90 10.50 -4.39 -3.47
CA ASN A 90 9.10 -4.76 -3.26
C ASN A 90 8.75 -6.19 -3.74
N THR A 91 9.68 -6.88 -4.40
CA THR A 91 9.50 -8.25 -4.89
C THR A 91 10.10 -9.26 -3.91
N ILE A 92 9.26 -9.93 -3.12
CA ILE A 92 9.69 -10.91 -2.12
C ILE A 92 9.37 -12.32 -2.61
N ARG A 93 10.41 -13.16 -2.80
CA ARG A 93 10.27 -14.55 -3.30
C ARG A 93 9.46 -14.64 -4.61
N GLY A 94 9.64 -13.68 -5.51
CA GLY A 94 8.97 -13.62 -6.81
C GLY A 94 7.58 -12.97 -6.82
N LYS A 95 7.02 -12.67 -5.64
CA LYS A 95 5.75 -11.97 -5.44
C LYS A 95 5.96 -10.47 -5.38
N LEU A 96 5.25 -9.69 -6.19
CA LEU A 96 5.27 -8.24 -6.10
C LEU A 96 4.31 -7.81 -4.99
N THR A 97 4.85 -7.41 -3.84
CA THR A 97 4.07 -7.19 -2.61
C THR A 97 3.48 -5.79 -2.50
N SER A 98 4.03 -4.82 -3.23
CA SER A 98 3.62 -3.42 -3.21
C SER A 98 4.18 -2.69 -4.44
N ILE A 99 3.58 -1.55 -4.78
CA ILE A 99 4.11 -0.66 -5.82
C ILE A 99 4.77 0.56 -5.19
N PRO A 100 5.79 1.16 -5.85
CA PRO A 100 6.37 2.42 -5.41
C PRO A 100 5.31 3.52 -5.40
N SER A 101 5.18 4.23 -4.28
CA SER A 101 4.46 5.50 -4.21
C SER A 101 5.42 6.67 -4.41
N LEU A 102 4.94 7.76 -5.00
CA LEU A 102 5.66 9.03 -5.15
C LEU A 102 5.80 9.77 -3.82
#